data_AF-A0A352QSP7-F1
#
_entry.id   AF-A0A352QSP7-F1
#
_cell.length_a   1.000
_cell.length_b   1.000
_cell.length_c   1.000
_cell.angle_alpha   90.00
_cell.angle_beta   90.00
_cell.angle_gamma   90.00
#
_symmetry.space_group_name_H-M   'P 1'
#
loop_
_entity.id
_entity.type
_entity.pdbx_description
1 polymer ?
#
loop_
_entity_poly.entity_id
_entity_poly.type
_entity_poly.pdbx_seq_one_letter_code
_entity_poly.pdbx_strand_id
1 'polypeptide(L)'
;MFDKVSRSWHLVKASAGVLRTDKELLLFPVISSIATLLVAATFLVPVLGLRLFEGGEIGPMGAIVGFLFYLSQYFVIFFFNTALVGAAMIRLEGGDPTVADGLRIARGKLGAILGYAALAATVGLVLKMLGERAGAVGKIIISLIGMAWTLATFLVVPILVSRDIGPVDAVKESVDLLKRTWGENVVGNVGINLAFGLVTALVVVLAVGLTVAAALVAGAAVAITVAVLGAIAIALVAVVQAALSGIYAAAVYRYAVDGAAPAGFAGGELQAAFRPK
;
A
#
# COMPACT_ATOMS: atom_id res chain seq x y z
N MET A 1 15.70 20.79 6.89
CA MET A 1 14.39 20.12 6.77
C MET A 1 13.85 20.20 5.34
N PHE A 2 13.88 21.38 4.71
CA PHE A 2 13.55 21.58 3.28
C PHE A 2 14.34 20.67 2.31
N ASP A 3 15.63 20.44 2.54
CA ASP A 3 16.41 19.53 1.68
C ASP A 3 15.94 18.07 1.76
N LYS A 4 15.44 17.62 2.92
CA LYS A 4 14.90 16.26 3.08
C LYS A 4 13.57 16.10 2.32
N VAL A 5 12.69 17.10 2.40
CA VAL A 5 11.40 17.11 1.67
C VAL A 5 11.61 17.23 0.16
N SER A 6 12.56 18.08 -0.28
CA SER A 6 12.94 18.20 -1.69
C SER A 6 13.41 16.85 -2.24
N ARG A 7 14.32 16.17 -1.54
CA ARG A 7 14.81 14.84 -1.96
C ARG A 7 13.70 13.78 -2.06
N SER A 8 12.79 13.72 -1.11
CA SER A 8 11.62 12.82 -1.20
C SER A 8 10.75 13.15 -2.43
N TRP A 9 10.58 14.44 -2.75
CA TRP A 9 9.83 14.88 -3.92
C TRP A 9 10.50 14.50 -5.25
N HIS A 10 11.82 14.54 -5.32
CA HIS A 10 12.59 14.06 -6.48
C HIS A 10 12.41 12.55 -6.70
N LEU A 11 12.43 11.75 -5.62
CA LEU A 11 12.20 10.31 -5.69
C LEU A 11 10.78 9.97 -6.16
N VAL A 12 9.78 10.75 -5.75
CA VAL A 12 8.40 10.64 -6.25
C VAL A 12 8.33 10.96 -7.74
N LYS A 13 8.98 12.04 -8.18
CA LYS A 13 9.03 12.41 -9.61
C LYS A 13 9.69 11.32 -10.45
N ALA A 14 10.78 10.73 -9.96
CA ALA A 14 11.45 9.64 -10.65
C ALA A 14 10.56 8.38 -10.71
N SER A 15 9.88 8.03 -9.62
CA SER A 15 8.88 6.94 -9.61
C SER A 15 7.74 7.21 -10.61
N ALA A 16 7.29 8.46 -10.69
CA ALA A 16 6.30 8.90 -11.69
C ALA A 16 6.85 8.90 -13.12
N GLY A 17 8.16 9.12 -13.30
CA GLY A 17 8.84 8.96 -14.58
C GLY A 17 8.80 7.52 -15.06
N VAL A 18 9.16 6.57 -14.19
CA VAL A 18 9.05 5.13 -14.48
C VAL A 18 7.60 4.74 -14.83
N LEU A 19 6.63 5.21 -14.05
CA LEU A 19 5.20 4.96 -14.30
C LEU A 19 4.68 5.59 -15.60
N ARG A 20 5.24 6.73 -16.02
CA ARG A 20 4.89 7.37 -17.30
C ARG A 20 5.43 6.60 -18.49
N THR A 21 6.64 6.06 -18.35
CA THR A 21 7.27 5.19 -19.35
C THR A 21 6.60 3.81 -19.38
N ASP A 22 6.06 3.35 -18.25
CA ASP A 22 5.38 2.07 -18.11
C ASP A 22 3.97 2.20 -17.51
N LYS A 23 2.99 2.48 -18.36
CA LYS A 23 1.60 2.59 -17.90
C LYS A 23 1.00 1.22 -17.57
N GLU A 24 1.62 0.11 -17.99
CA GLU A 24 1.13 -1.23 -17.67
C GLU A 24 1.23 -1.53 -16.17
N LEU A 25 2.15 -0.87 -15.45
CA LEU A 25 2.26 -0.98 -14.00
C LEU A 25 0.98 -0.52 -13.25
N LEU A 26 0.15 0.35 -13.85
CA LEU A 26 -1.15 0.74 -13.28
C LEU A 26 -2.17 -0.39 -13.32
N LEU A 27 -1.98 -1.40 -14.16
CA LEU A 27 -2.91 -2.52 -14.26
C LEU A 27 -2.90 -3.35 -12.96
N PHE A 28 -1.76 -3.48 -12.26
CA PHE A 28 -1.71 -4.25 -11.02
C PHE A 28 -2.59 -3.66 -9.91
N PRO A 29 -2.51 -2.35 -9.54
CA PRO A 29 -3.43 -1.78 -8.55
C PRO A 29 -4.89 -1.74 -9.00
N VAL A 30 -5.17 -1.56 -10.30
CA VAL A 30 -6.54 -1.57 -10.82
C VAL A 30 -7.15 -2.96 -10.69
N ILE A 31 -6.45 -4.00 -11.14
CA ILE A 31 -6.91 -5.40 -11.01
C ILE A 31 -7.02 -5.77 -9.53
N SER A 32 -6.08 -5.33 -8.69
CA SER A 32 -6.16 -5.51 -7.23
C SER A 32 -7.44 -4.90 -6.66
N SER A 33 -7.78 -3.67 -7.04
CA SER A 33 -8.98 -2.98 -6.57
C SER A 33 -10.28 -3.69 -7.01
N ILE A 34 -10.31 -4.23 -8.22
CA ILE A 34 -11.45 -5.04 -8.70
C ILE A 34 -11.51 -6.35 -7.92
N ALA A 35 -10.37 -7.03 -7.74
CA ALA A 35 -10.29 -8.29 -7.02
C ALA A 35 -10.71 -8.15 -5.54
N THR A 36 -10.30 -7.08 -4.87
CA THR A 36 -10.71 -6.81 -3.48
C THR A 36 -12.20 -6.52 -3.37
N LEU A 37 -12.80 -5.82 -4.34
CA LEU A 37 -14.25 -5.62 -4.41
C LEU A 37 -15.01 -6.93 -4.65
N LEU A 38 -14.50 -7.80 -5.52
CA LEU A 38 -15.09 -9.13 -5.74
C LEU A 38 -15.03 -9.98 -4.48
N VAL A 39 -13.87 -10.02 -3.80
CA VAL A 39 -13.75 -10.70 -2.50
C VAL A 39 -14.69 -10.06 -1.47
N ALA A 40 -14.84 -8.73 -1.44
CA ALA A 40 -15.80 -8.09 -0.56
C ALA A 40 -17.23 -8.55 -0.85
N ALA A 41 -17.63 -8.62 -2.12
CA ALA A 41 -18.95 -9.11 -2.50
C ALA A 41 -19.18 -10.57 -2.07
N THR A 42 -18.19 -11.47 -2.22
CA THR A 42 -18.35 -12.89 -1.84
C THR A 42 -18.54 -13.11 -0.35
N PHE A 43 -18.06 -12.19 0.50
CA PHE A 43 -18.26 -12.26 1.95
C PHE A 43 -19.47 -11.45 2.41
N LEU A 44 -19.65 -10.22 1.91
CA LEU A 44 -20.72 -9.32 2.36
C LEU A 44 -22.10 -9.79 1.90
N VAL A 45 -22.25 -10.33 0.69
CA VAL A 45 -23.57 -10.77 0.18
C VAL A 45 -24.15 -11.91 1.05
N PRO A 46 -23.41 -12.99 1.37
CA PRO A 46 -23.92 -14.02 2.27
C PRO A 46 -24.16 -13.50 3.69
N VAL A 47 -23.25 -12.68 4.23
CA VAL A 47 -23.39 -12.10 5.57
C VAL A 47 -24.68 -11.31 5.72
N LEU A 48 -24.98 -10.44 4.75
CA LEU A 48 -26.18 -9.61 4.74
C LEU A 48 -27.43 -10.42 4.42
N GLY A 49 -27.35 -11.33 3.44
CA GLY A 49 -28.48 -12.16 3.03
C GLY A 49 -28.93 -13.17 4.09
N LEU A 50 -27.97 -13.75 4.82
CA LEU A 50 -28.22 -14.68 5.92
C LEU A 50 -28.38 -13.98 7.27
N ARG A 51 -28.28 -12.63 7.31
CA ARG A 51 -28.48 -11.83 8.53
C ARG A 51 -27.61 -12.29 9.70
N LEU A 52 -26.36 -12.69 9.42
CA LEU A 52 -25.46 -13.33 10.39
C LEU A 52 -25.09 -12.44 11.60
N PHE A 53 -25.43 -11.15 11.56
CA PHE A 53 -25.19 -10.18 12.62
C PHE A 53 -26.48 -9.54 13.17
N GLU A 54 -27.67 -10.04 12.79
CA GLU A 54 -28.92 -9.62 13.44
C GLU A 54 -28.92 -10.11 14.89
N GLY A 55 -28.82 -9.17 15.84
CA GLY A 55 -28.69 -9.45 17.28
C GLY A 55 -27.52 -8.72 17.96
N GLY A 56 -26.61 -8.11 17.20
CA GLY A 56 -25.55 -7.24 17.72
C GLY A 56 -24.35 -7.96 18.36
N GLU A 57 -24.42 -9.28 18.53
CA GLU A 57 -23.31 -10.09 19.05
C GLU A 57 -22.53 -10.77 17.91
N ILE A 58 -21.22 -10.53 17.86
CA ILE A 58 -20.31 -11.27 16.98
C ILE A 58 -19.99 -12.61 17.65
N GLY A 59 -20.75 -13.66 17.31
CA GLY A 59 -20.46 -15.02 17.74
C GLY A 59 -19.15 -15.57 17.15
N PRO A 60 -18.69 -16.76 17.59
CA PRO A 60 -17.46 -17.39 17.10
C PRO A 60 -17.41 -17.54 15.57
N MET A 61 -18.54 -17.86 14.95
CA MET A 61 -18.65 -17.95 13.49
C MET A 61 -18.43 -16.59 12.81
N GLY A 62 -19.01 -15.51 13.36
CA GLY A 62 -18.80 -14.16 12.85
C GLY A 62 -17.35 -13.71 12.94
N ALA A 63 -16.65 -14.09 14.03
CA ALA A 63 -15.23 -13.82 14.20
C ALA A 63 -14.37 -14.58 13.16
N ILE A 64 -14.68 -15.86 12.89
CA ILE A 64 -14.00 -16.66 11.86
C ILE A 64 -14.22 -16.06 10.47
N VAL A 65 -15.47 -15.73 10.12
CA VAL A 65 -15.81 -15.12 8.83
C VAL A 65 -15.10 -13.77 8.67
N GLY A 66 -15.09 -12.94 9.72
CA GLY A 66 -14.39 -11.66 9.72
C GLY A 66 -12.87 -11.82 9.55
N PHE A 67 -12.28 -12.79 10.23
CA PHE A 67 -10.85 -13.11 10.08
C PHE A 67 -10.53 -13.58 8.65
N LEU A 68 -11.31 -14.51 8.09
CA LEU A 68 -11.12 -15.01 6.73
C LEU A 68 -11.32 -13.91 5.69
N PHE A 69 -12.30 -13.04 5.88
CA PHE A 69 -12.49 -11.86 5.04
C PHE A 69 -11.24 -10.97 5.07
N TYR A 70 -10.75 -10.64 6.26
CA TYR A 70 -9.58 -9.78 6.43
C TYR A 70 -8.30 -10.40 5.84
N LEU A 71 -8.06 -11.70 6.10
CA LEU A 71 -6.94 -12.45 5.54
C LEU A 71 -7.00 -12.48 4.00
N SER A 72 -8.19 -12.72 3.43
CA SER A 72 -8.39 -12.76 1.97
C SER A 72 -8.11 -11.41 1.33
N GLN A 73 -8.57 -10.32 1.95
CA GLN A 73 -8.28 -8.95 1.50
C GLN A 73 -6.78 -8.67 1.49
N TYR A 74 -6.10 -8.94 2.61
CA TYR A 74 -4.65 -8.74 2.72
C TYR A 74 -3.87 -9.58 1.71
N PHE A 75 -4.27 -10.84 1.52
CA PHE A 75 -3.65 -11.73 0.56
C PHE A 75 -3.76 -11.18 -0.87
N VAL A 76 -4.95 -10.75 -1.30
CA VAL A 76 -5.15 -10.16 -2.63
C VAL A 76 -4.30 -8.90 -2.81
N ILE A 77 -4.35 -7.99 -1.84
CA ILE A 77 -3.60 -6.72 -1.90
C ILE A 77 -2.10 -7.00 -2.02
N PHE A 78 -1.55 -7.87 -1.17
CA PHE A 78 -0.12 -8.19 -1.21
C PHE A 78 0.26 -8.98 -2.46
N PHE A 79 -0.58 -9.87 -2.96
CA PHE A 79 -0.30 -10.59 -4.20
C PHE A 79 -0.09 -9.64 -5.38
N PHE A 80 -0.99 -8.68 -5.58
CA PHE A 80 -0.84 -7.69 -6.64
C PHE A 80 0.27 -6.66 -6.36
N ASN A 81 0.53 -6.34 -5.08
CA ASN A 81 1.67 -5.50 -4.72
C ASN A 81 3.01 -6.19 -5.03
N THR A 82 3.14 -7.49 -4.75
CA THR A 82 4.29 -8.32 -5.13
C THR A 82 4.45 -8.35 -6.65
N ALA A 83 3.35 -8.49 -7.40
CA ALA A 83 3.38 -8.47 -8.86
C ALA A 83 3.87 -7.12 -9.41
N LEU A 84 3.34 -6.01 -8.89
CA LEU A 84 3.74 -4.65 -9.22
C LEU A 84 5.22 -4.42 -8.92
N VAL A 85 5.67 -4.77 -7.72
CA VAL A 85 7.06 -4.58 -7.28
C VAL A 85 8.02 -5.43 -8.11
N GLY A 86 7.65 -6.68 -8.43
CA GLY A 86 8.43 -7.52 -9.33
C GLY A 86 8.57 -6.94 -10.73
N ALA A 87 7.47 -6.49 -11.33
CA ALA A 87 7.50 -5.80 -12.63
C ALA A 87 8.33 -4.51 -12.59
N ALA A 88 8.20 -3.73 -11.52
CA ALA A 88 9.00 -2.53 -11.32
C ALA A 88 10.50 -2.84 -11.24
N MET A 89 10.91 -3.93 -10.57
CA MET A 89 12.32 -4.33 -10.51
C MET A 89 12.88 -4.69 -11.90
N ILE A 90 12.13 -5.45 -12.72
CA ILE A 90 12.51 -5.75 -14.11
C ILE A 90 12.73 -4.44 -14.91
N ARG A 91 11.79 -3.48 -14.82
CA ARG A 91 11.94 -2.20 -15.52
C ARG A 91 13.14 -1.40 -15.03
N LEU A 92 13.41 -1.40 -13.73
CA LEU A 92 14.55 -0.70 -13.16
C LEU A 92 15.88 -1.31 -13.62
N GLU A 93 15.91 -2.60 -13.94
CA GLU A 93 17.05 -3.30 -14.55
C GLU A 93 17.24 -3.00 -16.04
N GLY A 94 16.36 -2.18 -16.63
CA GLY A 94 16.37 -1.86 -18.05
C GLY A 94 15.63 -2.88 -18.93
N GLY A 95 14.94 -3.84 -18.32
CA GLY A 95 14.06 -4.77 -19.01
C GLY A 95 12.71 -4.15 -19.36
N ASP A 96 11.91 -4.90 -20.11
CA ASP A 96 10.53 -4.54 -20.47
C ASP A 96 9.56 -5.48 -19.74
N PRO A 97 8.99 -5.09 -18.59
CA PRO A 97 8.10 -5.96 -17.86
C PRO A 97 6.75 -6.06 -18.55
N THR A 98 6.14 -7.24 -18.47
CA THR A 98 4.73 -7.42 -18.80
C THR A 98 3.91 -7.67 -17.54
N VAL A 99 2.59 -7.50 -17.64
CA VAL A 99 1.66 -7.92 -16.59
C VAL A 99 1.84 -9.41 -16.25
N ALA A 100 2.12 -10.24 -17.26
CA ALA A 100 2.33 -11.67 -17.07
C ALA A 100 3.59 -11.96 -16.24
N ASP A 101 4.66 -11.19 -16.42
CA ASP A 101 5.89 -11.33 -15.63
C ASP A 101 5.66 -11.02 -14.16
N GLY A 102 5.00 -9.90 -13.85
CA GLY A 102 4.64 -9.56 -12.48
C GLY A 102 3.76 -10.64 -11.83
N LEU A 103 2.73 -11.12 -12.53
CA LEU A 103 1.86 -12.18 -12.03
C LEU A 103 2.61 -13.51 -11.85
N ARG A 104 3.55 -13.85 -12.73
CA ARG A 104 4.39 -15.04 -12.62
C ARG A 104 5.29 -14.97 -11.38
N ILE A 105 5.91 -13.81 -11.12
CA ILE A 105 6.70 -13.56 -9.92
C ILE A 105 5.83 -13.75 -8.66
N ALA A 106 4.66 -13.11 -8.60
CA ALA A 106 3.78 -13.21 -7.44
C ALA A 106 3.28 -14.65 -7.20
N ARG A 107 2.96 -15.39 -8.27
CA ARG A 107 2.60 -16.82 -8.18
C ARG A 107 3.72 -17.69 -7.62
N GLY A 108 4.97 -17.38 -7.94
CA GLY A 108 6.13 -18.05 -7.35
C GLY A 108 6.28 -17.84 -5.83
N LYS A 109 5.59 -16.84 -5.27
CA LYS A 109 5.72 -16.43 -3.86
C LYS A 109 4.43 -16.62 -3.05
N LEU A 110 3.46 -17.39 -3.51
CA LEU A 110 2.13 -17.55 -2.88
C LEU A 110 2.20 -17.88 -1.38
N GLY A 111 3.04 -18.85 -0.99
CA GLY A 111 3.18 -19.25 0.41
C GLY A 111 3.73 -18.13 1.29
N ALA A 112 4.73 -17.40 0.80
CA ALA A 112 5.31 -16.28 1.53
C ALA A 112 4.35 -15.08 1.61
N ILE A 113 3.62 -14.79 0.53
CA ILE A 113 2.58 -13.75 0.50
C ILE A 113 1.45 -14.07 1.48
N LEU A 114 0.97 -15.32 1.51
CA LEU A 114 -0.08 -15.75 2.43
C LEU A 114 0.38 -15.66 3.90
N GLY A 115 1.61 -16.12 4.18
CA GLY A 115 2.18 -15.97 5.51
C GLY A 115 2.36 -14.51 5.93
N TYR A 116 2.76 -13.64 4.99
CA TYR A 116 2.88 -12.21 5.25
C TYR A 116 1.51 -11.55 5.45
N ALA A 117 0.50 -11.94 4.67
CA ALA A 117 -0.89 -11.51 4.84
C ALA A 117 -1.40 -11.85 6.24
N ALA A 118 -1.17 -13.08 6.72
CA ALA A 118 -1.55 -13.50 8.06
C ALA A 118 -0.82 -12.70 9.15
N LEU A 119 0.48 -12.46 8.97
CA LEU A 119 1.29 -11.66 9.90
C LEU A 119 0.77 -10.22 9.99
N ALA A 120 0.60 -9.55 8.85
CA ALA A 120 0.13 -8.17 8.80
C ALA A 120 -1.32 -8.03 9.30
N ALA A 121 -2.19 -8.99 8.97
CA ALA A 121 -3.56 -9.05 9.46
C ALA A 121 -3.59 -9.14 10.99
N THR A 122 -2.75 -10.00 11.56
CA THR A 122 -2.64 -10.18 13.02
C THR A 122 -2.18 -8.90 13.70
N VAL A 123 -1.10 -8.27 13.20
CA VAL A 123 -0.58 -7.03 13.78
C VAL A 123 -1.60 -5.90 13.67
N GLY A 124 -2.27 -5.75 12.51
CA GLY A 124 -3.32 -4.76 12.31
C GLY A 124 -4.48 -4.92 13.30
N LEU A 125 -4.96 -6.16 13.50
CA LEU A 125 -6.03 -6.46 14.44
C LEU A 125 -5.60 -6.18 15.89
N VAL A 126 -4.39 -6.59 16.29
CA VAL A 126 -3.85 -6.33 17.63
C VAL A 126 -3.75 -4.83 17.91
N LEU A 127 -3.19 -4.05 16.97
CA LEU A 127 -3.10 -2.59 17.13
C LEU A 127 -4.47 -1.94 17.25
N LYS A 128 -5.45 -2.40 16.44
CA LYS A 128 -6.83 -1.91 16.51
C LYS A 128 -7.46 -2.20 17.88
N MET A 129 -7.37 -3.44 18.36
CA MET A 129 -7.92 -3.85 19.65
C MET A 129 -7.30 -3.08 20.83
N LEU A 130 -5.98 -2.86 20.79
CA LEU A 130 -5.30 -2.05 21.79
C LEU A 130 -5.77 -0.58 21.72
N GLY A 131 -5.97 -0.06 20.50
CA GLY A 131 -6.36 1.34 20.26
C GLY A 131 -7.76 1.67 20.76
N GLU A 132 -8.71 0.74 20.62
CA GLU A 132 -10.08 0.89 21.09
C GLU A 132 -10.17 0.96 22.62
N ARG A 133 -9.27 0.27 23.33
CA ARG A 133 -9.23 0.20 24.80
C ARG A 133 -8.33 1.26 25.43
N ALA A 134 -7.60 2.04 24.62
CA ALA A 134 -6.61 2.99 25.09
C ALA A 134 -7.21 4.38 25.39
N GLY A 135 -6.79 4.97 26.51
CA GLY A 135 -6.94 6.41 26.77
C GLY A 135 -6.10 7.27 25.81
N ALA A 136 -6.19 8.60 25.93
CA ALA A 136 -5.53 9.54 25.01
C ALA A 136 -4.02 9.28 24.83
N VAL A 137 -3.29 9.05 25.94
CA VAL A 137 -1.85 8.73 25.91
C VAL A 137 -1.58 7.38 25.25
N GLY A 138 -2.39 6.36 25.54
CA GLY A 138 -2.24 5.04 24.94
C GLY A 138 -2.44 5.07 23.42
N LYS A 139 -3.37 5.89 22.92
CA LYS A 139 -3.57 6.07 21.47
C LYS A 139 -2.33 6.65 20.77
N ILE A 140 -1.59 7.55 21.43
CA ILE A 140 -0.32 8.08 20.91
C ILE A 140 0.73 6.97 20.87
N ILE A 141 0.85 6.16 21.91
CA ILE A 141 1.82 5.04 21.92
C ILE A 141 1.50 4.04 20.80
N ILE A 142 0.23 3.69 20.64
CA ILE A 142 -0.21 2.74 19.61
C ILE A 142 0.01 3.28 18.20
N SER A 143 -0.17 4.58 17.97
CA SER A 143 0.13 5.20 16.67
C SER A 143 1.63 5.18 16.37
N LEU A 144 2.49 5.40 17.38
CA LEU A 144 3.94 5.27 17.24
C LEU A 144 4.36 3.82 16.91
N ILE A 145 3.74 2.82 17.54
CA ILE A 145 3.98 1.41 17.23
C ILE A 145 3.52 1.10 15.79
N GLY A 146 2.35 1.60 15.38
CA GLY A 146 1.87 1.45 14.00
C GLY A 146 2.80 2.08 12.97
N MET A 147 3.37 3.25 13.29
CA MET A 147 4.39 3.88 12.47
C MET A 147 5.66 3.02 12.41
N ALA A 148 6.15 2.52 13.54
CA ALA A 148 7.31 1.63 13.58
C ALA A 148 7.08 0.34 12.76
N TRP A 149 5.88 -0.23 12.82
CA TRP A 149 5.48 -1.37 11.98
C TRP A 149 5.51 -1.03 10.50
N THR A 150 4.95 0.12 10.11
CA THR A 150 4.94 0.59 8.71
C THR A 150 6.37 0.75 8.18
N LEU A 151 7.27 1.26 9.01
CA LEU A 151 8.68 1.38 8.66
C LEU A 151 9.34 0.00 8.56
N ALA A 152 9.20 -0.84 9.57
CA ALA A 152 9.77 -2.19 9.60
C ALA A 152 9.34 -3.05 8.41
N THR A 153 8.12 -2.84 7.91
CA THR A 153 7.56 -3.63 6.80
C THR A 153 7.78 -3.03 5.41
N PHE A 154 8.40 -1.85 5.31
CA PHE A 154 8.50 -1.11 4.06
C PHE A 154 9.18 -1.88 2.93
N LEU A 155 10.24 -2.65 3.21
CA LEU A 155 10.99 -3.40 2.21
C LEU A 155 10.60 -4.88 2.13
N VAL A 156 9.58 -5.32 2.87
CA VAL A 156 9.20 -6.73 2.92
C VAL A 156 8.81 -7.26 1.54
N VAL A 157 7.99 -6.51 0.79
CA VAL A 157 7.54 -6.97 -0.53
C VAL A 157 8.71 -7.10 -1.52
N PRO A 158 9.59 -6.08 -1.70
CA PRO A 158 10.81 -6.25 -2.50
C PRO A 158 11.70 -7.42 -2.09
N ILE A 159 11.86 -7.66 -0.79
CA ILE A 159 12.64 -8.79 -0.26
C ILE A 159 11.98 -10.12 -0.60
N LEU A 160 10.67 -10.26 -0.41
CA LEU A 160 9.92 -11.47 -0.73
C LEU A 160 9.95 -11.79 -2.22
N VAL A 161 9.97 -10.76 -3.08
CA VAL A 161 10.16 -10.97 -4.52
C VAL A 161 11.56 -11.51 -4.80
N SER A 162 12.59 -10.89 -4.22
CA SER A 162 13.99 -11.13 -4.59
C SER A 162 14.61 -12.36 -3.91
N ARG A 163 14.05 -12.80 -2.78
CA ARG A 163 14.57 -13.92 -1.99
C ARG A 163 13.50 -14.96 -1.70
N ASP A 164 13.90 -16.21 -1.55
CA ASP A 164 13.04 -17.32 -1.14
C ASP A 164 13.10 -17.50 0.39
N ILE A 165 12.55 -16.53 1.12
CA ILE A 165 12.49 -16.54 2.58
C ILE A 165 11.06 -16.37 3.09
N GLY A 166 10.84 -16.80 4.33
CA GLY A 166 9.55 -16.66 5.01
C GLY A 166 9.23 -15.20 5.39
N PRO A 167 7.95 -14.92 5.71
CA PRO A 167 7.49 -13.56 6.01
C PRO A 167 8.16 -12.95 7.24
N VAL A 168 8.47 -13.75 8.26
CA VAL A 168 9.14 -13.28 9.48
C VAL A 168 10.57 -12.85 9.18
N ASP A 169 11.31 -13.64 8.41
CA ASP A 169 12.69 -13.32 8.06
C ASP A 169 12.76 -12.16 7.07
N ALA A 170 11.77 -12.00 6.19
CA ALA A 170 11.64 -10.82 5.35
C ALA A 170 11.44 -9.53 6.16
N VAL A 171 10.66 -9.57 7.26
CA VAL A 171 10.53 -8.42 8.18
C VAL A 171 11.86 -8.13 8.88
N LYS A 172 12.57 -9.15 9.36
CA LYS A 172 13.89 -8.97 10.00
C LYS A 172 14.88 -8.34 9.03
N GLU A 173 14.97 -8.87 7.81
CA GLU A 173 15.87 -8.33 6.79
C GLU A 173 15.48 -6.90 6.38
N SER A 174 14.18 -6.59 6.28
CA SER A 174 13.71 -5.23 6.04
C SER A 174 14.20 -4.26 7.12
N VAL A 175 14.10 -4.65 8.41
CA VAL A 175 14.62 -3.87 9.53
C VAL A 175 16.15 -3.71 9.45
N ASP A 176 16.89 -4.77 9.10
CA ASP A 176 18.34 -4.73 9.00
C ASP A 176 18.81 -3.84 7.84
N LEU A 177 18.16 -3.92 6.68
CA LEU A 177 18.42 -3.02 5.56
C LEU A 177 18.15 -1.57 5.96
N LEU A 178 17.02 -1.29 6.61
CA LEU A 178 16.69 0.06 7.10
C LEU A 178 17.71 0.59 8.11
N LYS A 179 18.18 -0.24 9.06
CA LYS A 179 19.21 0.17 10.02
C LYS A 179 20.54 0.50 9.33
N ARG A 180 20.93 -0.31 8.33
CA ARG A 180 22.21 -0.15 7.61
C ARG A 180 22.22 1.05 6.68
N THR A 181 21.10 1.34 6.03
CA THR A 181 21.05 2.37 4.97
C THR A 181 20.28 3.65 5.36
N TRP A 182 19.51 3.66 6.45
CA TRP A 182 18.51 4.72 6.69
C TRP A 182 18.32 5.22 8.14
N GLY A 183 19.30 5.05 9.04
CA GLY A 183 19.20 5.44 10.46
C GLY A 183 18.66 6.85 10.77
N GLU A 184 18.80 7.84 9.87
CA GLU A 184 18.30 9.23 10.06
C GLU A 184 17.43 9.81 8.91
N ASN A 185 17.17 9.05 7.83
CA ASN A 185 16.58 9.57 6.58
C ASN A 185 15.22 8.93 6.20
N VAL A 186 14.50 8.39 7.18
CA VAL A 186 13.19 7.70 7.05
C VAL A 186 12.02 8.60 6.53
N VAL A 187 12.32 9.76 5.96
CA VAL A 187 11.37 10.80 5.53
C VAL A 187 10.76 10.50 4.15
N GLY A 188 11.33 9.59 3.36
CA GLY A 188 10.89 9.26 1.99
C GLY A 188 9.46 8.71 1.91
N ASN A 189 9.24 7.50 2.43
CA ASN A 189 7.93 6.82 2.38
C ASN A 189 6.84 7.58 3.18
N VAL A 190 7.24 8.18 4.31
CA VAL A 190 6.35 9.04 5.11
C VAL A 190 5.89 10.25 4.30
N GLY A 191 6.78 10.86 3.50
CA GLY A 191 6.47 11.98 2.62
C GLY A 191 5.48 11.61 1.50
N ILE A 192 5.61 10.43 0.89
CA ILE A 192 4.68 9.95 -0.14
C ILE A 192 3.29 9.77 0.45
N ASN A 193 3.18 9.04 1.57
CA ASN A 193 1.91 8.78 2.22
C ASN A 193 1.25 10.06 2.76
N LEU A 194 2.03 11.02 3.27
CA LEU A 194 1.51 12.34 3.66
C LEU A 194 1.00 13.13 2.46
N ALA A 195 1.79 13.21 1.38
CA ALA A 195 1.40 13.98 0.19
C ALA A 195 0.12 13.42 -0.45
N PHE A 196 0.08 12.10 -0.69
CA PHE A 196 -1.11 11.45 -1.21
C PHE A 196 -2.26 11.42 -0.20
N GLY A 197 -1.97 11.39 1.09
CA GLY A 197 -2.96 11.54 2.15
C GLY A 197 -3.67 12.90 2.09
N LEU A 198 -2.92 13.98 1.87
CA LEU A 198 -3.48 15.32 1.67
C LEU A 198 -4.30 15.43 0.38
N VAL A 199 -3.79 14.87 -0.73
CA VAL A 199 -4.53 14.83 -2.00
C VAL A 199 -5.83 14.05 -1.84
N THR A 200 -5.77 12.88 -1.21
CA THR A 200 -6.95 12.04 -0.94
C THR A 200 -7.94 12.77 -0.04
N ALA A 201 -7.47 13.41 1.04
CA ALA A 201 -8.33 14.19 1.94
C ALA A 201 -9.04 15.32 1.19
N LEU A 202 -8.32 16.07 0.34
CA LEU A 202 -8.91 17.11 -0.50
C LEU A 202 -9.98 16.55 -1.44
N VAL A 203 -9.68 15.45 -2.14
CA VAL A 203 -10.63 14.81 -3.06
C VAL A 203 -11.86 14.30 -2.31
N VAL A 204 -11.69 13.72 -1.11
CA VAL A 204 -12.81 13.29 -0.26
C VAL A 204 -13.67 14.47 0.17
N VAL A 205 -13.06 15.56 0.64
CA VAL A 205 -13.80 16.78 1.05
C VAL A 205 -14.58 17.35 -0.12
N LEU A 206 -13.98 17.44 -1.31
CA LEU A 206 -14.65 17.90 -2.52
C LEU A 206 -15.78 16.94 -2.94
N ALA A 207 -15.53 15.64 -2.95
CA ALA A 207 -16.53 14.63 -3.32
C ALA A 207 -17.75 14.69 -2.38
N VAL A 208 -17.52 14.73 -1.07
CA VAL A 208 -18.59 14.82 -0.07
C VAL A 208 -19.32 16.15 -0.18
N GLY A 209 -18.59 17.27 -0.25
CA GLY A 209 -19.18 18.61 -0.38
C GLY A 209 -20.05 18.75 -1.61
N LEU A 210 -19.57 18.30 -2.77
CA LEU A 210 -20.34 18.31 -4.03
C LEU A 210 -21.54 17.37 -3.98
N THR A 211 -21.41 16.19 -3.34
CA THR A 211 -22.52 15.25 -3.16
C THR A 211 -23.63 15.86 -2.31
N VAL A 212 -23.28 16.48 -1.19
CA VAL A 212 -24.24 17.16 -0.31
C VAL A 212 -24.88 18.34 -1.04
N ALA A 213 -24.10 19.17 -1.72
CA ALA A 213 -24.63 20.30 -2.50
C ALA A 213 -25.61 19.83 -3.61
N ALA A 214 -25.25 18.77 -4.33
CA ALA A 214 -26.12 18.18 -5.35
C ALA A 214 -27.42 17.62 -4.75
N ALA A 215 -27.36 17.00 -3.57
CA ALA A 215 -28.54 16.49 -2.88
C ALA A 215 -29.51 17.61 -2.50
N LEU A 216 -28.97 18.75 -2.04
CA LEU A 216 -29.77 19.91 -1.62
C LEU A 216 -30.36 20.70 -2.78
N VAL A 217 -29.66 20.78 -3.92
CA VAL A 217 -30.05 21.67 -5.05
C VAL A 217 -30.71 20.93 -6.20
N ALA A 218 -30.23 19.72 -6.52
CA ALA A 218 -30.58 19.00 -7.75
C ALA A 218 -31.25 17.62 -7.50
N GLY A 219 -31.41 17.24 -6.23
CA GLY A 219 -32.08 16.02 -5.81
C GLY A 219 -31.21 14.76 -5.80
N ALA A 220 -31.81 13.65 -5.35
CA ALA A 220 -31.09 12.42 -5.02
C ALA A 220 -30.37 11.78 -6.21
N ALA A 221 -30.95 11.80 -7.42
CA ALA A 221 -30.34 11.18 -8.59
C ALA A 221 -29.01 11.86 -8.98
N VAL A 222 -28.96 13.20 -8.94
CA VAL A 222 -27.74 13.96 -9.22
C VAL A 222 -26.72 13.75 -8.10
N ALA A 223 -27.15 13.72 -6.84
CA ALA A 223 -26.28 13.44 -5.70
C ALA A 223 -25.60 12.06 -5.81
N ILE A 224 -26.35 11.01 -6.16
CA ILE A 224 -25.80 9.66 -6.37
C ILE A 224 -24.76 9.68 -7.50
N THR A 225 -25.06 10.36 -8.61
CA THR A 225 -24.13 10.47 -9.75
C THR A 225 -22.82 11.15 -9.32
N VAL A 226 -22.91 12.26 -8.58
CA VAL A 226 -21.74 12.98 -8.05
C VAL A 226 -20.96 12.12 -7.04
N ALA A 227 -21.65 11.37 -6.18
CA ALA A 227 -21.02 10.46 -5.22
C ALA A 227 -20.22 9.36 -5.93
N VAL A 228 -20.78 8.77 -6.99
CA VAL A 228 -20.09 7.75 -7.80
C VAL A 228 -18.85 8.33 -8.47
N LEU A 229 -18.95 9.52 -9.07
CA LEU A 229 -17.79 10.21 -9.66
C LEU A 229 -16.70 10.52 -8.61
N GLY A 230 -17.12 10.96 -7.42
CA GLY A 230 -16.22 11.17 -6.29
C GLY A 230 -15.51 9.90 -5.85
N ALA A 231 -16.24 8.78 -5.75
CA ALA A 231 -15.66 7.48 -5.43
C ALA A 231 -14.64 7.01 -6.48
N ILE A 232 -14.94 7.20 -7.78
CA ILE A 232 -14.01 6.91 -8.88
C ILE A 232 -12.76 7.78 -8.77
N ALA A 233 -12.89 9.08 -8.48
CA ALA A 233 -11.75 9.97 -8.32
C ALA A 233 -10.84 9.53 -7.15
N ILE A 234 -11.43 9.14 -6.02
CA ILE A 234 -10.68 8.60 -4.87
C ILE A 234 -9.96 7.31 -5.26
N ALA A 235 -10.64 6.40 -5.96
CA ALA A 235 -10.04 5.13 -6.41
C ALA A 235 -8.86 5.36 -7.36
N LEU A 236 -8.96 6.32 -8.29
CA LEU A 236 -7.86 6.68 -9.19
C LEU A 236 -6.64 7.22 -8.43
N VAL A 237 -6.85 8.08 -7.43
CA VAL A 237 -5.76 8.57 -6.57
C VAL A 237 -5.09 7.41 -5.83
N ALA A 238 -5.88 6.48 -5.28
CA ALA A 238 -5.35 5.30 -4.58
C ALA A 238 -4.55 4.36 -5.50
N VAL A 239 -5.02 4.14 -6.73
CA VAL A 239 -4.32 3.35 -7.76
C VAL A 239 -2.96 3.95 -8.09
N VAL A 240 -2.90 5.26 -8.32
CA VAL A 240 -1.63 5.96 -8.61
C VAL A 240 -0.70 5.91 -7.40
N GLN A 241 -1.22 6.16 -6.19
CA GLN A 241 -0.44 6.05 -4.96
C GLN A 241 0.17 4.66 -4.80
N ALA A 242 -0.62 3.60 -4.99
CA ALA A 242 -0.15 2.23 -4.86
C ALA A 242 0.96 1.88 -5.86
N ALA A 243 0.81 2.30 -7.12
CA ALA A 243 1.82 2.13 -8.16
C ALA A 243 3.14 2.82 -7.78
N LEU A 244 3.08 4.10 -7.40
CA LEU A 244 4.25 4.88 -7.03
C LEU A 244 4.95 4.32 -5.79
N SER A 245 4.19 3.91 -4.77
CA SER A 245 4.75 3.31 -3.56
C SER A 245 5.45 1.98 -3.86
N GLY A 246 4.91 1.15 -4.76
CA GLY A 246 5.55 -0.09 -5.20
C GLY A 246 6.85 0.16 -5.96
N ILE A 247 6.84 1.06 -6.95
CA ILE A 247 8.04 1.45 -7.70
C ILE A 247 9.10 2.04 -6.77
N TYR A 248 8.69 2.89 -5.84
CA TYR A 248 9.57 3.50 -4.86
C TYR A 248 10.21 2.44 -3.95
N ALA A 249 9.43 1.48 -3.44
CA ALA A 249 9.95 0.39 -2.63
C ALA A 249 10.96 -0.48 -3.40
N ALA A 250 10.68 -0.79 -4.67
CA ALA A 250 11.60 -1.51 -5.56
C ALA A 250 12.93 -0.76 -5.75
N ALA A 251 12.86 0.54 -6.03
CA ALA A 251 14.04 1.38 -6.23
C ALA A 251 14.88 1.51 -4.95
N VAL A 252 14.23 1.70 -3.80
CA VAL A 252 14.92 1.78 -2.50
C VAL A 252 15.58 0.46 -2.14
N TYR A 253 14.87 -0.65 -2.31
CA TYR A 253 15.43 -1.99 -2.06
C TYR A 253 16.69 -2.22 -2.88
N ARG A 254 16.64 -1.94 -4.18
CA ARG A 254 17.78 -2.12 -5.07
C ARG A 254 18.97 -1.26 -4.68
N TYR A 255 18.75 0.00 -4.35
CA TYR A 255 19.81 0.86 -3.84
C TYR A 255 20.44 0.30 -2.54
N ALA A 256 19.62 -0.25 -1.65
CA ALA A 256 20.09 -0.82 -0.39
C ALA A 256 20.92 -2.10 -0.57
N VAL A 257 20.68 -2.86 -1.64
CA VAL A 257 21.40 -4.11 -1.95
C VAL A 257 22.62 -3.85 -2.83
N ASP A 258 22.47 -3.10 -3.93
CA ASP A 258 23.49 -2.94 -4.97
C ASP A 258 24.43 -1.75 -4.71
N GLY A 259 24.03 -0.79 -3.85
CA GLY A 259 24.77 0.45 -3.60
C GLY A 259 24.80 1.44 -4.78
N ALA A 260 24.14 1.11 -5.91
CA ALA A 260 24.07 1.93 -7.10
C ALA A 260 22.63 2.39 -7.41
N ALA A 261 22.48 3.61 -7.92
CA ALA A 261 21.19 4.14 -8.34
C ALA A 261 20.71 3.41 -9.62
N PRO A 262 19.45 2.91 -9.67
CA PRO A 262 18.91 2.27 -10.88
C PRO A 262 18.87 3.22 -12.09
N ALA A 263 18.81 2.69 -13.31
CA ALA A 263 18.89 3.47 -14.55
C ALA A 263 17.84 4.58 -14.70
N GLY A 264 16.63 4.40 -14.15
CA GLY A 264 15.57 5.43 -14.09
C GLY A 264 15.75 6.49 -13.00
N PHE A 265 16.80 6.35 -12.20
CA PHE A 265 17.12 7.14 -11.01
C PHE A 265 18.58 7.66 -11.05
N ALA A 266 19.25 7.52 -12.21
CA ALA A 266 20.69 7.70 -12.40
C ALA A 266 21.18 9.17 -12.51
N GLY A 267 20.28 10.16 -12.48
CA GLY A 267 20.71 11.53 -12.17
C GLY A 267 21.37 11.54 -10.78
N GLY A 268 22.45 12.29 -10.57
CA GLY A 268 23.24 12.33 -9.31
C GLY A 268 22.46 12.64 -8.01
N GLU A 269 21.15 12.76 -8.11
CA GLU A 269 20.12 13.03 -7.12
C GLU A 269 19.87 11.85 -6.16
N LEU A 270 20.02 10.59 -6.59
CA LEU A 270 19.94 9.44 -5.67
C LEU A 270 21.17 9.34 -4.76
N GLN A 271 22.36 9.53 -5.33
CA GLN A 271 23.61 9.57 -4.55
C GLN A 271 23.60 10.72 -3.54
N ALA A 272 22.98 11.85 -3.86
CA ALA A 272 22.78 12.96 -2.93
C ALA A 272 21.64 12.71 -1.91
N ALA A 273 20.65 11.88 -2.25
CA ALA A 273 19.57 11.49 -1.36
C ALA A 273 19.99 10.44 -0.32
N PHE A 274 21.01 9.64 -0.64
CA PHE A 274 21.41 8.47 0.14
C PHE A 274 22.83 8.53 0.71
N ARG A 275 23.56 9.63 0.51
CA ARG A 275 24.81 9.86 1.25
C ARG A 275 24.52 10.12 2.73
N PRO A 276 25.17 9.40 3.66
CA PRO A 276 25.30 9.86 5.04
C PRO A 276 25.99 11.22 5.03
N LYS A 277 25.63 12.10 5.96
CA LYS A 277 26.52 13.24 6.27
C LYS A 277 27.77 12.72 6.96
#